data_AF-A0A949MDC0-F1
#
_entry.id   AF-A0A949MDC0-F1
#
_cell.length_a   1.000
_cell.length_b   1.000
_cell.length_c   1.000
_cell.angle_alpha   90.00
_cell.angle_beta   90.00
_cell.angle_gamma   90.00
#
_symmetry.space_group_name_H-M   'P 1'
#
loop_
_entity.id
_entity.type
_entity.pdbx_description
1 polymer ?
#
loop_
_entity_poly.entity_id
_entity_poly.type
_entity_poly.pdbx_seq_one_letter_code
_entity_poly.pdbx_strand_id
1 'polypeptide(L)'
;MDNWIWDTYRALEPLQTLLNPEQEADKIQSYVRMYEQSGWMPSFAVLWGDAPCMIGNHAAAWMADAWFKGVTNFDLSAAYAGLRKNSLDATLLPWRNGPKTRLDDFYNEHGWFPGLRPGEKETVAEVNPN
;
A
#
# COMPACT_ATOMS: atom_id res chain seq x y z
N MET A 1 13.82 -4.25 5.91
CA MET A 1 12.68 -5.14 5.61
C MET A 1 12.66 -5.31 4.10
N ASP A 2 12.42 -6.52 3.61
CA ASP A 2 12.16 -6.81 2.20
C ASP A 2 10.78 -7.49 2.17
N ASN A 3 9.77 -6.75 1.71
CA ASN A 3 8.37 -7.14 1.86
C ASN A 3 7.57 -6.83 0.59
N TRP A 4 7.25 -7.89 -0.14
CA TRP A 4 6.52 -7.87 -1.40
C TRP A 4 5.02 -7.90 -1.11
N ILE A 5 4.50 -6.87 -0.44
CA ILE A 5 3.17 -6.92 0.21
C ILE A 5 2.01 -7.11 -0.76
N TRP A 6 2.17 -6.82 -2.06
CA TRP A 6 1.19 -7.19 -3.09
C TRP A 6 0.97 -8.71 -3.18
N ASP A 7 2.01 -9.49 -2.96
CA ASP A 7 1.95 -10.95 -2.91
C ASP A 7 1.68 -11.46 -1.48
N THR A 8 2.48 -10.98 -0.52
CA THR A 8 2.63 -11.65 0.78
C THR A 8 1.41 -11.50 1.67
N TYR A 9 0.63 -10.42 1.56
CA TYR A 9 -0.58 -10.19 2.38
C TYR A 9 -1.62 -11.30 2.25
N ARG A 10 -1.59 -12.07 1.17
CA ARG A 10 -2.55 -13.13 0.87
C ARG A 10 -2.37 -14.37 1.74
N ALA A 11 -1.13 -14.68 2.12
CA ALA A 11 -0.81 -15.96 2.77
C ALA A 11 0.38 -15.89 3.72
N LEU A 12 1.49 -15.26 3.30
CA LEU A 12 2.68 -15.20 4.14
C LEU A 12 2.46 -14.33 5.37
N GLU A 13 1.92 -13.12 5.24
CA GLU A 13 1.67 -12.26 6.40
C GLU A 13 0.62 -12.86 7.36
N PRO A 14 -0.53 -13.39 6.89
CA PRO A 14 -1.46 -14.10 7.77
C PRO A 14 -0.83 -15.31 8.48
N LEU A 15 0.10 -16.02 7.82
CA LEU A 15 0.83 -17.13 8.44
C LEU A 15 1.80 -16.62 9.52
N GLN A 16 2.54 -15.55 9.25
CA GLN A 16 3.46 -14.93 10.22
C GLN A 16 2.71 -14.36 11.42
N THR A 17 1.52 -13.79 11.21
CA THR A 17 0.62 -13.36 12.30
C THR A 17 0.30 -14.51 13.27
N LEU A 18 0.15 -15.75 12.78
CA LEU A 18 -0.13 -16.91 13.61
C LEU A 18 1.12 -17.51 14.26
N LEU A 19 2.23 -17.60 13.51
CA LEU A 19 3.43 -18.31 13.95
C LEU A 19 4.40 -17.41 14.73
N ASN A 20 4.50 -16.14 14.35
CA ASN A 20 5.51 -15.19 14.81
C ASN A 20 4.90 -13.79 15.09
N PRO A 21 3.88 -13.67 15.96
CA PRO A 21 3.13 -12.43 16.15
C PRO A 21 3.97 -11.23 16.62
N GLU A 22 5.02 -11.45 17.42
CA GLU A 22 5.93 -10.37 17.85
C GLU A 22 6.74 -9.81 16.69
N GLN A 23 7.30 -10.68 15.84
CA GLN A 23 8.03 -10.27 14.64
C GLN A 23 7.09 -9.58 13.63
N GLU A 24 5.83 -10.01 13.59
CA GLU A 24 4.80 -9.36 12.77
C GLU A 24 4.54 -7.93 13.22
N ALA A 25 4.44 -7.70 14.53
CA ALA A 25 4.30 -6.36 15.09
C ALA A 25 5.52 -5.47 14.74
N ASP A 26 6.74 -6.00 14.87
CA ASP A 26 7.97 -5.27 14.53
C ASP A 26 8.04 -4.90 13.03
N LYS A 27 7.57 -5.80 12.17
CA LYS A 27 7.44 -5.57 10.72
C LYS A 27 6.44 -4.46 10.43
N ILE A 28 5.24 -4.50 11.02
CA ILE A 28 4.22 -3.45 10.88
C ILE A 28 4.74 -2.12 11.39
N GLN A 29 5.38 -2.10 12.57
CA GLN A 29 5.96 -0.89 13.12
C GLN A 29 7.07 -0.31 12.22
N SER A 30 7.76 -1.15 11.44
CA SER A 30 8.72 -0.68 10.44
C SER A 30 8.03 0.03 9.27
N TYR A 31 6.88 -0.46 8.81
CA TYR A 31 6.04 0.25 7.82
C TYR A 31 5.58 1.61 8.35
N VAL A 32 5.14 1.67 9.62
CA VAL A 32 4.76 2.93 10.27
C VAL A 32 5.92 3.93 10.27
N ARG A 33 7.13 3.50 10.66
CA ARG A 33 8.32 4.36 10.63
C ARG A 33 8.65 4.86 9.22
N MET A 34 8.53 3.99 8.20
CA MET A 34 8.75 4.38 6.81
C MET A 34 7.72 5.42 6.34
N TYR A 35 6.46 5.30 6.78
CA TYR A 35 5.44 6.32 6.55
C TYR A 35 5.80 7.65 7.21
N GLU A 36 6.23 7.65 8.47
CA GLU A 36 6.63 8.87 9.18
C GLU A 36 7.80 9.60 8.50
N GLN A 37 8.73 8.83 7.92
CA GLN A 37 9.92 9.35 7.26
C GLN A 37 9.65 9.84 5.82
N SER A 38 8.86 9.08 5.05
CA SER A 38 8.65 9.34 3.62
C SER A 38 7.38 10.13 3.33
N GLY A 39 6.43 10.14 4.27
CA GLY A 39 5.09 10.68 4.12
C GLY A 39 4.09 9.75 3.42
N TRP A 40 4.49 8.59 2.91
CA TRP A 40 3.59 7.62 2.28
C TRP A 40 3.73 6.24 2.90
N MET A 41 2.62 5.54 3.11
CA MET A 41 2.69 4.14 3.53
C MET A 41 3.34 3.34 2.40
N PRO A 42 4.35 2.50 2.69
CA PRO A 42 5.02 1.73 1.64
C PRO A 42 4.06 0.81 0.92
N SER A 43 4.14 0.82 -0.40
CA SER A 43 3.52 -0.20 -1.25
C SER A 43 4.41 -1.43 -1.37
N PHE A 44 5.72 -1.27 -1.12
CA PHE A 44 6.69 -2.34 -1.14
C PHE A 44 7.95 -1.90 -0.39
N ALA A 45 8.15 -2.41 0.82
CA ALA A 45 9.31 -2.03 1.62
C ALA A 45 10.55 -2.84 1.20
N VAL A 46 11.61 -2.14 0.74
CA VAL A 46 12.93 -2.72 0.45
C VAL A 46 14.04 -2.01 1.24
N LEU A 47 15.28 -2.46 1.07
CA LEU A 47 16.46 -1.96 1.81
C LEU A 47 16.69 -0.45 1.71
N TRP A 48 16.29 0.19 0.61
CA TRP A 48 16.50 1.63 0.34
C TRP A 48 15.21 2.47 0.45
N GLY A 49 14.12 1.90 0.96
CA GLY A 49 12.85 2.62 1.14
C GLY A 49 11.70 1.91 0.45
N ASP A 50 10.70 2.69 0.03
CA ASP A 50 9.59 2.18 -0.78
C ASP A 50 10.05 1.97 -2.23
N ALA A 51 9.73 0.83 -2.82
CA ALA A 51 9.96 0.54 -4.23
C ALA A 51 8.61 0.29 -4.92
N PRO A 52 7.89 1.36 -5.34
CA PRO A 52 6.50 1.24 -5.78
C PRO A 52 6.37 0.27 -6.94
N CYS A 53 5.87 -0.92 -6.64
CA CYS A 53 5.79 -2.05 -7.54
C CYS A 53 4.39 -2.65 -7.42
N MET A 54 3.86 -3.11 -8.56
CA MET A 54 2.48 -3.61 -8.66
C MET A 54 1.44 -2.51 -8.37
N ILE A 55 0.34 -2.84 -7.69
CA ILE A 55 -0.84 -1.98 -7.50
C ILE A 55 -1.36 -2.04 -6.06
N GLY A 56 -2.23 -1.10 -5.70
CA GLY A 56 -3.10 -1.19 -4.52
C GLY A 56 -2.45 -0.92 -3.16
N ASN A 57 -3.29 -0.83 -2.12
CA ASN A 57 -2.91 -0.48 -0.75
C ASN A 57 -2.98 -1.71 0.18
N HIS A 58 -2.17 -2.73 -0.08
CA HIS A 58 -2.26 -4.03 0.61
C HIS A 58 -1.81 -4.00 2.08
N ALA A 59 -1.02 -3.00 2.48
CA ALA A 59 -0.69 -2.75 3.88
C ALA A 59 -1.95 -2.60 4.76
N ALA A 60 -3.05 -2.05 4.22
CA ALA A 60 -4.30 -1.90 4.96
C ALA A 60 -4.92 -3.26 5.33
N ALA A 61 -4.97 -4.18 4.36
CA ALA A 61 -5.51 -5.51 4.57
C ALA A 61 -4.66 -6.31 5.56
N TRP A 62 -3.34 -6.24 5.39
CA TRP A 62 -2.39 -6.91 6.28
C TRP A 62 -2.48 -6.40 7.73
N MET A 63 -2.39 -5.09 7.95
CA MET A 63 -2.40 -4.53 9.31
C MET A 63 -3.75 -4.73 9.99
N ALA A 64 -4.86 -4.69 9.24
CA ALA A 64 -6.18 -5.03 9.76
C ALA A 64 -6.25 -6.50 10.20
N ASP A 65 -5.78 -7.43 9.36
CA ASP A 65 -5.74 -8.86 9.68
C ASP A 65 -4.94 -9.14 10.97
N ALA A 66 -3.75 -8.57 11.07
CA ALA A 66 -2.88 -8.69 12.24
C ALA A 66 -3.57 -8.14 13.52
N TRP A 67 -4.16 -6.94 13.43
CA TRP A 67 -4.84 -6.30 14.55
C TRP A 67 -6.01 -7.13 15.07
N PHE A 68 -6.90 -7.60 14.18
CA PHE A 68 -8.07 -8.40 14.57
C PHE A 68 -7.70 -9.79 15.08
N LYS A 69 -6.47 -10.26 14.83
CA LYS A 69 -5.91 -11.51 15.38
C LYS A 69 -5.09 -11.30 16.66
N GLY A 70 -5.02 -10.08 17.18
CA GLY A 70 -4.39 -9.76 18.48
C GLY A 70 -2.94 -9.31 18.40
N VAL A 71 -2.39 -9.06 17.20
CA VAL A 71 -1.09 -8.40 17.05
C VAL A 71 -1.31 -6.90 17.18
N THR A 72 -1.05 -6.35 18.37
CA THR A 72 -1.36 -4.93 18.69
C THR A 72 -0.14 -4.13 19.15
N ASN A 73 1.07 -4.70 19.12
CA ASN A 73 2.30 -4.05 19.59
C ASN A 73 2.93 -3.15 18.50
N PHE A 74 2.13 -2.24 17.95
CA PHE A 74 2.59 -1.19 17.02
C PHE A 74 1.71 0.05 17.19
N ASP A 75 2.19 1.20 16.73
CA ASP A 75 1.43 2.45 16.77
C ASP A 75 0.24 2.40 15.79
N LEU A 76 -0.91 1.96 16.29
CA LEU A 76 -2.15 1.87 15.53
C LEU A 76 -2.59 3.24 14.98
N SER A 77 -2.38 4.32 15.75
CA SER A 77 -2.84 5.65 15.36
C SER A 77 -2.04 6.15 14.15
N ALA A 78 -0.72 6.03 14.20
CA ALA A 78 0.16 6.38 13.10
C ALA A 78 -0.06 5.46 11.89
N ALA A 79 -0.24 4.15 12.12
CA ALA A 79 -0.59 3.20 11.06
C ALA A 79 -1.89 3.61 10.35
N TYR A 80 -2.97 3.84 11.09
CA TYR A 80 -4.26 4.25 10.53
C TYR A 80 -4.17 5.58 9.79
N ALA A 81 -3.42 6.56 10.32
CA ALA A 81 -3.22 7.83 9.64
C ALA A 81 -2.56 7.65 8.27
N GLY A 82 -1.50 6.84 8.18
CA GLY A 82 -0.83 6.54 6.92
C GLY A 82 -1.69 5.74 5.95
N LEU A 83 -2.39 4.70 6.43
CA LEU A 83 -3.30 3.89 5.61
C LEU A 83 -4.46 4.72 5.04
N ARG A 84 -5.04 5.59 5.87
CA ARG A 84 -6.11 6.50 5.46
C ARG A 84 -5.61 7.51 4.43
N LYS A 85 -4.43 8.10 4.65
CA LYS A 85 -3.81 9.02 3.69
C LYS A 85 -3.58 8.32 2.35
N ASN A 86 -2.97 7.13 2.34
CA ASN A 86 -2.78 6.38 1.10
C ASN A 86 -4.09 6.02 0.39
N SER A 87 -5.17 5.77 1.14
CA SER A 87 -6.46 5.41 0.54
C SER A 87 -7.22 6.61 -0.06
N LEU A 88 -6.98 7.83 0.43
CA LEU A 88 -7.72 9.02 0.01
C LEU A 88 -6.92 9.96 -0.90
N ASP A 89 -5.61 10.01 -0.67
CA ASP A 89 -4.73 11.03 -1.25
C ASP A 89 -3.63 10.43 -2.13
N ALA A 90 -3.41 9.10 -2.12
CA ALA A 90 -2.44 8.47 -3.00
C ALA A 90 -3.05 7.97 -4.31
N THR A 91 -2.22 7.85 -5.34
CA THR A 91 -2.59 7.23 -6.61
C THR A 91 -2.67 5.71 -6.49
N LEU A 92 -3.62 5.11 -7.21
CA LEU A 92 -3.74 3.66 -7.40
C LEU A 92 -3.12 3.21 -8.72
N LEU A 93 -2.44 4.10 -9.44
CA LEU A 93 -1.74 3.76 -10.67
C LEU A 93 -0.62 2.73 -10.39
N PRO A 94 -0.43 1.75 -11.29
CA PRO A 94 0.63 0.77 -11.13
C PRO A 94 2.01 1.43 -11.05
N TRP A 95 2.92 0.84 -10.28
CA TRP A 95 4.33 1.23 -10.18
C TRP A 95 4.58 2.64 -9.62
N ARG A 96 3.61 3.19 -8.86
CA ARG A 96 3.69 4.55 -8.30
C ARG A 96 3.12 4.59 -6.90
N ASN A 97 3.78 5.37 -6.03
CA ASN A 97 3.26 5.76 -4.73
C ASN A 97 3.47 7.27 -4.56
N GLY A 98 2.39 8.01 -4.41
CA GLY A 98 2.42 9.47 -4.45
C GLY A 98 1.02 10.04 -4.64
N PRO A 99 0.88 11.37 -4.85
CA PRO A 99 -0.40 12.04 -4.89
C PRO A 99 -1.37 11.46 -5.93
N LYS A 100 -2.66 11.47 -5.61
CA LYS A 100 -3.74 11.08 -6.51
C LYS A 100 -3.71 11.86 -7.83
N THR A 101 -4.20 11.22 -8.88
CA THR A 101 -4.31 11.75 -10.24
C THR A 101 -5.77 11.91 -10.65
N ARG A 102 -5.99 12.47 -11.85
CA ARG A 102 -7.31 12.52 -12.49
C ARG A 102 -7.99 11.14 -12.59
N LEU A 103 -7.23 10.06 -12.76
CA LEU A 103 -7.80 8.72 -12.87
C LEU A 103 -8.29 8.20 -11.51
N ASP A 104 -7.63 8.60 -10.44
CA ASP A 104 -8.05 8.28 -9.08
C ASP A 104 -9.33 9.05 -8.70
N ASP A 105 -9.43 10.32 -9.10
CA ASP A 105 -10.68 11.09 -8.96
C ASP A 105 -11.83 10.45 -9.75
N PHE A 106 -11.56 10.02 -10.99
CA PHE A 106 -12.56 9.28 -11.79
C PHE A 106 -13.00 7.99 -11.09
N TYR A 107 -12.04 7.20 -10.59
CA TYR A 107 -12.33 5.97 -9.84
C TYR A 107 -13.20 6.25 -8.61
N ASN A 108 -12.89 7.29 -7.84
CA ASN A 108 -13.65 7.65 -6.65
C ASN A 108 -15.08 8.09 -6.97
N GLU A 109 -15.30 8.74 -8.11
CA GLU A 109 -16.63 9.18 -8.55
C GLU A 109 -17.45 8.04 -9.17
N HIS A 110 -16.81 7.12 -9.91
CA HIS A 110 -17.52 6.14 -10.74
C HIS A 110 -17.42 4.69 -10.23
N GLY A 111 -16.46 4.39 -9.37
CA GLY A 111 -16.21 3.06 -8.79
C GLY A 111 -15.36 2.12 -9.65
N TRP A 112 -14.72 2.59 -10.73
CA TRP A 112 -13.89 1.77 -11.62
C TRP A 112 -12.85 2.61 -12.37
N PHE A 113 -11.76 1.97 -12.82
CA PHE A 113 -10.74 2.61 -13.65
C PHE A 113 -11.06 2.48 -15.15
N PRO A 114 -10.99 3.57 -15.92
CA PRO A 114 -11.25 3.51 -17.35
C PRO A 114 -10.15 2.79 -18.10
N GLY A 115 -10.54 1.80 -18.90
CA GLY A 115 -9.65 1.11 -19.85
C GLY A 115 -9.71 1.76 -21.23
N LEU A 116 -8.57 1.82 -21.90
CA LEU A 116 -8.47 2.21 -23.30
C LEU A 116 -8.95 1.09 -24.21
N ARG A 117 -9.54 1.44 -25.35
CA ARG A 117 -9.82 0.47 -26.41
C ARG A 117 -8.53 0.08 -27.15
N PRO A 118 -8.47 -1.09 -27.81
CA PRO A 118 -7.32 -1.45 -28.63
C PRO A 118 -6.97 -0.35 -29.65
N GLY A 119 -5.73 0.16 -29.58
CA GLY A 119 -5.22 1.21 -30.46
C GLY A 119 -5.48 2.65 -30.00
N GLU A 120 -6.24 2.86 -28.93
CA GLU A 120 -6.34 4.18 -28.30
C GLU A 120 -5.05 4.53 -27.58
N LYS A 121 -4.66 5.82 -27.65
CA LYS A 121 -3.46 6.33 -26.98
C LYS A 121 -3.79 6.70 -25.55
N GLU A 122 -2.87 6.38 -24.64
CA GLU A 122 -2.92 6.89 -23.27
C GLU A 122 -2.82 8.42 -23.27
N THR A 123 -3.70 9.06 -22.49
CA THR A 123 -3.83 10.52 -22.39
C THR A 123 -3.36 11.06 -21.05
N VAL A 124 -3.21 10.18 -20.05
CA VAL A 124 -2.74 10.49 -18.71
C VAL A 124 -1.26 10.13 -18.63
N ALA A 125 -0.40 11.16 -18.61
CA ALA A 125 1.05 11.01 -18.67
C ALA A 125 1.61 10.18 -17.50
N GLU A 126 0.90 10.16 -16.37
CA GLU A 126 1.29 9.45 -15.16
C GLU A 126 1.19 7.93 -15.27
N VAL A 127 0.40 7.38 -16.20
CA VAL A 127 0.19 5.92 -16.38
C VAL A 127 1.43 5.23 -16.96
N ASN A 128 2.18 5.93 -17.81
CA ASN A 128 3.46 5.46 -18.36
C ASN A 128 4.43 6.65 -18.41
N PRO A 129 5.07 7.00 -17.28
CA PRO A 129 6.16 7.97 -17.32
C PRO A 129 7.31 7.31 -18.09
N ASN A 130 7.54 7.77 -19.31
CA ASN A 130 8.74 7.41 -20.09
C ASN A 130 10.02 7.73 -19.32
#